data_AF-A0AB33BSV4-F1
#
_entry.id   AF-A0AB33BSV4-F1
#
_cell.length_a   1.000
_cell.length_b   1.000
_cell.length_c   1.000
_cell.angle_alpha   90.00
_cell.angle_beta   90.00
_cell.angle_gamma   90.00
#
_symmetry.space_group_name_H-M   'P 1'
#
loop_
_entity.id
_entity.type
_entity.pdbx_description
1 polymer ?
#
loop_
_entity_poly.entity_id
_entity_poly.type
_entity_poly.pdbx_seq_one_letter_code
_entity_poly.pdbx_strand_id
1 'polypeptide(L)'
;MLVGCPASDQANQSPPITQETPTPSPSPPAAQPPAFSNPRQPATEPATLRIPGLIPATDPDQKRAEINRGRRDPFAPFPVQPNITITVAEEPPAGTPGATAPAPMGNRPAATPAPMGNPPTPRPPIVKGPPPPPQPTEAEEVQVSGILRLPTTPMAIVKAPGEATERRVIPGSTLSNGLILVKAINTNPDNPSIVLEQYGQTITRRLGDGVPEPATAPQASISYNIPESGE
;
A
#
# COMPACT_ATOMS: atom_id res chain seq x y z
N MET A 1 55.45 26.44 -73.84
CA MET A 1 56.54 26.64 -72.86
C MET A 1 55.86 26.95 -71.53
N LEU A 2 55.75 25.98 -70.60
CA LEU A 2 56.74 25.53 -69.62
C LEU A 2 57.05 26.60 -68.55
N VAL A 3 56.68 26.27 -67.29
CA VAL A 3 57.23 26.62 -65.95
C VAL A 3 57.40 28.09 -65.53
N GLY A 4 57.20 28.48 -64.25
CA GLY A 4 56.88 27.70 -63.04
C GLY A 4 57.21 28.44 -61.73
N CYS A 5 56.69 27.87 -60.62
CA CYS A 5 57.23 27.75 -59.25
C CYS A 5 57.29 29.00 -58.33
N PRO A 6 57.32 28.87 -56.98
CA PRO A 6 57.51 27.65 -56.14
C PRO A 6 56.44 27.50 -54.99
N ALA A 7 56.13 26.34 -54.36
CA ALA A 7 56.90 25.34 -53.56
C ALA A 7 57.66 25.99 -52.39
N SER A 8 57.59 25.63 -51.09
CA SER A 8 57.09 24.51 -50.26
C SER A 8 56.87 25.11 -48.84
N ASP A 9 56.20 24.52 -47.84
CA ASP A 9 56.45 23.25 -47.16
C ASP A 9 55.41 23.10 -46.02
N GLN A 10 54.89 21.89 -45.77
CA GLN A 10 55.02 21.21 -44.47
C GLN A 10 54.15 19.94 -44.44
N ALA A 11 54.85 18.82 -44.32
CA ALA A 11 54.35 17.47 -44.16
C ALA A 11 53.50 17.29 -42.88
N ASN A 12 52.44 16.46 -42.93
CA ASN A 12 52.46 15.06 -42.45
C ASN A 12 51.03 14.45 -42.47
N GLN A 13 50.96 13.15 -42.82
CA GLN A 13 49.94 12.13 -42.45
C GLN A 13 48.76 11.79 -43.40
N SER A 14 48.99 10.67 -44.12
CA SER A 14 48.15 9.50 -44.44
C SER A 14 46.76 9.63 -45.12
N PRO A 15 46.47 8.81 -46.16
CA PRO A 15 45.16 8.76 -46.81
C PRO A 15 44.11 8.02 -45.97
N PRO A 16 42.81 8.38 -46.05
CA PRO A 16 41.75 7.63 -45.39
C PRO A 16 41.52 6.28 -46.09
N ILE A 17 41.35 5.25 -45.28
CA ILE A 17 40.99 3.88 -45.68
C ILE A 17 39.51 3.90 -46.10
N THR A 18 39.22 3.63 -47.38
CA THR A 18 37.84 3.39 -47.84
C THR A 18 37.43 1.97 -47.42
N GLN A 19 36.68 1.85 -46.32
CA GLN A 19 35.92 0.63 -46.01
C GLN A 19 34.59 0.67 -46.77
N GLU A 20 34.38 -0.25 -47.70
CA GLU A 20 33.06 -0.49 -48.27
C GLU A 20 32.17 -1.11 -47.18
N THR A 21 31.07 -0.43 -46.86
CA THR A 21 30.00 -0.99 -46.02
C THR A 21 29.00 -1.66 -46.95
N PRO A 22 28.64 -2.94 -46.77
CA PRO A 22 27.60 -3.56 -47.59
C PRO A 22 26.25 -2.90 -47.28
N THR A 23 25.66 -2.27 -48.28
CA THR A 23 24.32 -1.68 -48.23
C THR A 23 23.28 -2.80 -48.07
N PRO A 24 22.38 -2.76 -47.07
CA PRO A 24 21.29 -3.72 -46.97
C PRO A 24 20.31 -3.52 -48.13
N SER A 25 19.92 -4.64 -48.76
CA SER A 25 18.92 -4.71 -49.82
C SER A 25 17.53 -4.27 -49.31
N PRO A 26 16.74 -3.49 -50.06
CA PRO A 26 15.42 -3.06 -49.60
C PRO A 26 14.43 -4.22 -49.61
N SER A 27 13.77 -4.45 -48.46
CA SER A 27 12.64 -5.36 -48.35
C SER A 27 11.42 -4.86 -49.14
N PRO A 28 10.63 -5.73 -49.79
CA PRO A 28 9.41 -5.33 -50.47
C PRO A 28 8.36 -4.79 -49.47
N PRO A 29 7.49 -3.84 -49.88
CA PRO A 29 6.44 -3.29 -49.02
C PRO A 29 5.51 -4.37 -48.45
N ALA A 30 5.25 -4.30 -47.14
CA ALA A 30 4.28 -5.16 -46.46
C ALA A 30 2.87 -4.93 -47.03
N ALA A 31 2.18 -6.01 -47.42
CA ALA A 31 0.78 -5.95 -47.82
C ALA A 31 -0.08 -5.49 -46.63
N GLN A 32 -0.93 -4.47 -46.84
CA GLN A 32 -1.86 -4.01 -45.82
C GLN A 32 -2.96 -5.07 -45.58
N PRO A 33 -3.33 -5.34 -44.31
CA PRO A 33 -4.46 -6.22 -44.02
C PRO A 33 -5.77 -5.60 -44.54
N PRO A 34 -6.76 -6.42 -44.94
CA PRO A 34 -8.04 -5.92 -45.43
C PRO A 34 -8.76 -5.11 -44.35
N ALA A 35 -9.29 -3.94 -44.75
CA ALA A 35 -10.07 -3.08 -43.88
C ALA A 35 -11.42 -3.75 -43.52
N PHE A 36 -11.78 -3.73 -42.24
CA PHE A 36 -13.10 -4.14 -41.74
C PHE A 36 -14.16 -3.19 -42.32
N SER A 37 -14.77 -3.58 -43.44
CA SER A 37 -15.85 -2.82 -44.05
C SER A 37 -17.18 -3.33 -43.52
N ASN A 38 -17.77 -2.53 -42.62
CA ASN A 38 -19.15 -2.51 -42.12
C ASN A 38 -19.39 -3.11 -40.71
N PRO A 39 -20.01 -2.35 -39.79
CA PRO A 39 -20.50 -2.91 -38.54
C PRO A 39 -21.64 -3.89 -38.84
N ARG A 40 -21.62 -5.08 -38.24
CA ARG A 40 -22.76 -6.00 -38.29
C ARG A 40 -23.96 -5.31 -37.65
N GLN A 41 -25.00 -5.04 -38.43
CA GLN A 41 -26.28 -4.60 -37.93
C GLN A 41 -26.88 -5.74 -37.06
N PRO A 42 -27.43 -5.45 -35.87
CA PRO A 42 -28.08 -6.47 -35.06
C PRO A 42 -29.18 -7.16 -35.87
N ALA A 43 -29.16 -8.49 -35.91
CA ALA A 43 -30.23 -9.26 -36.51
C ALA A 43 -31.53 -9.00 -35.74
N THR A 44 -32.64 -8.95 -36.49
CA THR A 44 -34.00 -8.86 -35.98
C THR A 44 -34.24 -9.80 -34.80
N GLU A 45 -34.93 -9.25 -33.80
CA GLU A 45 -35.25 -9.79 -32.49
C GLU A 45 -35.52 -11.32 -32.48
N PRO A 46 -34.76 -12.12 -31.70
CA PRO A 46 -34.98 -13.55 -31.63
C PRO A 46 -36.24 -13.84 -30.80
N ALA A 47 -37.20 -14.55 -31.40
CA ALA A 47 -38.35 -15.09 -30.68
C ALA A 47 -37.90 -15.95 -29.49
N THR A 48 -38.47 -15.69 -28.31
CA THR A 48 -38.10 -16.34 -27.04
C THR A 48 -38.49 -17.83 -27.06
N LEU A 49 -37.60 -18.70 -27.54
CA LEU A 49 -37.74 -20.15 -27.44
C LEU A 49 -37.60 -20.58 -25.97
N ARG A 50 -38.70 -21.05 -25.36
CA ARG A 50 -38.70 -21.63 -24.00
C ARG A 50 -38.32 -23.11 -24.08
N ILE A 51 -37.11 -23.44 -23.64
CA ILE A 51 -36.62 -24.82 -23.53
C ILE A 51 -36.87 -25.31 -22.08
N PRO A 52 -37.48 -26.49 -21.88
CA PRO A 52 -37.70 -27.05 -20.54
C PRO A 52 -36.39 -27.22 -19.77
N GLY A 53 -36.36 -26.78 -18.50
CA GLY A 53 -35.17 -26.87 -17.64
C GLY A 53 -34.19 -25.69 -17.76
N LEU A 54 -34.41 -24.76 -18.72
CA LEU A 54 -33.62 -23.55 -18.84
C LEU A 54 -34.41 -22.31 -18.42
N ILE A 55 -33.75 -21.40 -17.71
CA ILE A 55 -34.29 -20.09 -17.41
C ILE A 55 -34.29 -19.29 -18.72
N PRO A 56 -35.45 -18.79 -19.19
CA PRO A 56 -35.51 -18.04 -20.43
C PRO A 56 -34.73 -16.73 -20.31
N ALA A 57 -34.20 -16.25 -21.43
CA ALA A 57 -33.60 -14.93 -21.50
C ALA A 57 -34.61 -13.87 -21.03
N THR A 58 -34.17 -12.97 -20.15
CA THR A 58 -34.99 -11.85 -19.69
C THR A 58 -35.11 -10.82 -20.81
N ASP A 59 -36.31 -10.28 -20.99
CA ASP A 59 -36.57 -9.18 -21.91
C ASP A 59 -35.70 -7.95 -21.54
N PRO A 60 -34.95 -7.38 -22.50
CA PRO A 60 -34.01 -6.30 -22.23
C PRO A 60 -34.70 -4.99 -21.82
N ASP A 61 -35.88 -4.69 -22.37
CA ASP A 61 -36.63 -3.48 -22.06
C ASP A 61 -37.35 -3.61 -20.71
N GLN A 62 -37.88 -4.80 -20.41
CA GLN A 62 -38.39 -5.10 -19.07
C GLN A 62 -37.29 -4.97 -18.01
N LYS A 63 -36.10 -5.54 -18.28
CA LYS A 63 -34.95 -5.44 -17.37
C LYS A 63 -34.48 -4.01 -17.18
N ARG A 64 -34.46 -3.20 -18.26
CA ARG A 64 -34.15 -1.75 -18.18
C ARG A 64 -35.16 -0.98 -17.33
N ALA A 65 -36.45 -1.25 -17.51
CA ALA A 65 -37.49 -0.60 -16.71
C ALA A 65 -37.38 -0.93 -15.21
N GLU A 66 -37.02 -2.17 -14.87
CA GLU A 66 -36.80 -2.60 -13.49
C GLU A 66 -35.58 -1.92 -12.86
N ILE A 67 -34.45 -1.82 -13.59
CA ILE A 67 -33.24 -1.13 -13.12
C ILE A 67 -33.54 0.35 -12.85
N ASN A 68 -34.30 0.99 -13.74
CA ASN A 68 -34.65 2.41 -13.64
C ASN A 68 -35.70 2.73 -12.56
N ARG A 69 -36.42 1.73 -12.03
CA ARG A 69 -37.37 1.89 -10.92
C ARG A 69 -36.66 2.09 -9.57
N GLY A 70 -35.36 1.77 -9.49
CA GLY A 70 -34.56 1.89 -8.28
C GLY A 70 -34.34 3.34 -7.82
N ARG A 71 -33.53 3.49 -6.77
CA ARG A 71 -33.17 4.80 -6.22
C ARG A 71 -32.42 5.60 -7.30
N ARG A 72 -32.87 6.85 -7.54
CA ARG A 72 -32.26 7.75 -8.54
C ARG A 72 -30.76 7.96 -8.36
N ASP A 73 -30.27 7.77 -7.15
CA ASP A 73 -28.86 7.81 -6.81
C ASP A 73 -28.46 6.53 -6.04
N PRO A 74 -27.69 5.61 -6.67
CA PRO A 74 -27.21 4.39 -6.03
C PRO A 74 -26.12 4.65 -4.98
N PHE A 75 -25.58 5.87 -4.87
CA PHE A 75 -24.53 6.26 -3.93
C PHE A 75 -24.99 7.23 -2.85
N ALA A 76 -26.22 7.75 -2.92
CA ALA A 76 -26.68 8.66 -1.88
C ALA A 76 -26.71 7.96 -0.50
N PRO A 77 -26.33 8.63 0.59
CA PRO A 77 -26.33 8.02 1.92
C PRO A 77 -27.74 7.59 2.34
N PHE A 78 -27.87 6.42 2.96
CA PHE A 78 -29.13 6.01 3.58
C PHE A 78 -29.37 6.87 4.82
N PRO A 79 -30.57 7.44 5.03
CA PRO A 79 -30.89 8.14 6.25
C PRO A 79 -31.05 7.13 7.39
N VAL A 80 -29.96 6.87 8.12
CA VAL A 80 -29.99 6.10 9.37
C VAL A 80 -30.21 7.06 10.53
N GLN A 81 -31.25 6.80 11.34
CA GLN A 81 -31.48 7.52 12.59
C GLN A 81 -31.06 6.60 13.74
N PRO A 82 -29.89 6.83 14.38
CA PRO A 82 -29.51 6.05 15.55
C PRO A 82 -30.39 6.45 16.74
N ASN A 83 -31.05 5.47 17.36
CA ASN A 83 -31.75 5.66 18.62
C ASN A 83 -30.81 5.23 19.77
N ILE A 84 -30.29 6.20 20.51
CA ILE A 84 -29.30 5.98 21.57
C ILE A 84 -30.03 6.07 22.92
N THR A 85 -30.30 4.94 23.56
CA THR A 85 -30.85 4.91 24.92
C THR A 85 -29.71 4.70 25.91
N ILE A 86 -29.29 5.78 26.58
CA ILE A 86 -28.27 5.72 27.64
C ILE A 86 -29.01 5.60 28.98
N THR A 87 -29.03 4.40 29.55
CA THR A 87 -29.42 4.21 30.96
C THR A 87 -28.23 4.52 31.86
N VAL A 88 -28.21 5.75 32.39
CA VAL A 88 -27.36 6.12 33.53
C VAL A 88 -28.01 5.59 34.80
N ALA A 89 -27.36 4.63 35.45
CA ALA A 89 -27.63 4.30 36.85
C ALA A 89 -26.79 5.24 37.72
N GLU A 90 -27.44 6.28 38.27
CA GLU A 90 -26.86 7.23 39.22
C GLU A 90 -27.08 6.69 40.65
N GLU A 91 -25.98 6.35 41.34
CA GLU A 91 -25.98 6.05 42.77
C GLU A 91 -25.63 7.34 43.56
N PRO A 92 -26.28 7.62 44.72
CA PRO A 92 -26.28 8.95 45.33
C PRO A 92 -25.01 9.28 46.16
N PRO A 93 -24.77 10.58 46.49
CA PRO A 93 -23.50 11.08 46.99
C PRO A 93 -23.40 11.13 48.52
N ALA A 94 -22.22 10.88 49.08
CA ALA A 94 -21.81 11.25 50.44
C ALA A 94 -20.27 11.32 50.49
N GLY A 95 -19.58 12.31 51.05
CA GLY A 95 -19.92 13.56 51.72
C GLY A 95 -18.61 14.35 51.95
N THR A 96 -18.71 15.65 52.21
CA THR A 96 -17.58 16.59 52.42
C THR A 96 -17.44 16.95 53.93
N PRO A 97 -16.51 17.82 54.37
CA PRO A 97 -15.36 17.50 55.22
C PRO A 97 -15.47 17.99 56.69
N GLY A 98 -14.67 17.42 57.61
CA GLY A 98 -14.63 17.83 59.03
C GLY A 98 -13.21 18.11 59.53
N ALA A 99 -13.02 19.25 60.18
CA ALA A 99 -11.75 19.81 60.64
C ALA A 99 -11.54 19.74 62.17
N THR A 100 -10.26 19.79 62.58
CA THR A 100 -9.69 20.40 63.81
C THR A 100 -9.40 19.55 65.08
N ALA A 101 -8.12 19.67 65.50
CA ALA A 101 -7.26 19.27 66.66
C ALA A 101 -7.82 19.41 68.12
N PRO A 102 -7.10 19.12 69.27
CA PRO A 102 -5.63 19.05 69.51
C PRO A 102 -5.06 18.01 70.56
N ALA A 103 -3.74 18.12 70.81
CA ALA A 103 -2.75 17.25 71.52
C ALA A 103 -2.89 17.11 73.07
N PRO A 104 -2.01 16.36 73.80
CA PRO A 104 -0.73 16.97 74.28
C PRO A 104 0.49 16.04 74.57
N MET A 105 1.68 16.66 74.46
CA MET A 105 2.84 16.69 75.38
C MET A 105 3.58 15.41 75.82
N GLY A 106 4.85 15.30 75.42
CA GLY A 106 5.89 14.44 75.99
C GLY A 106 7.25 15.15 76.03
N ASN A 107 8.00 14.96 77.12
CA ASN A 107 9.00 15.86 77.70
C ASN A 107 10.38 15.98 77.01
N ARG A 108 11.03 17.14 77.25
CA ARG A 108 12.42 17.57 77.00
C ARG A 108 13.49 16.68 77.69
N PRO A 109 14.77 16.65 77.22
CA PRO A 109 15.79 17.65 77.65
C PRO A 109 16.76 18.18 76.57
N ALA A 110 17.36 19.35 76.85
CA ALA A 110 18.39 20.09 76.09
C ALA A 110 19.79 19.42 76.21
N ALA A 111 20.87 19.68 75.44
CA ALA A 111 21.31 20.82 74.62
C ALA A 111 22.52 20.40 73.73
N THR A 112 22.71 21.01 72.54
CA THR A 112 24.02 21.48 72.00
C THR A 112 23.77 22.28 70.69
N PRO A 113 24.42 23.44 70.45
CA PRO A 113 24.28 24.17 69.18
C PRO A 113 25.36 23.74 68.18
N ALA A 114 24.93 23.26 67.00
CA ALA A 114 25.79 23.02 65.84
C ALA A 114 25.33 23.87 64.65
N PRO A 115 26.25 24.31 63.77
CA PRO A 115 26.04 25.45 62.90
C PRO A 115 25.13 25.13 61.72
N MET A 116 24.30 26.13 61.40
CA MET A 116 23.60 26.39 60.13
C MET A 116 23.98 25.45 58.97
N GLY A 117 23.17 24.40 58.77
CA GLY A 117 23.17 23.55 57.58
C GLY A 117 21.94 23.85 56.73
N ASN A 118 22.15 24.11 55.44
CA ASN A 118 21.19 24.64 54.48
C ASN A 118 19.80 23.97 54.50
N PRO A 119 18.72 24.73 54.21
CA PRO A 119 17.38 24.16 54.10
C PRO A 119 17.35 23.06 53.02
N PRO A 120 16.58 21.98 53.21
CA PRO A 120 16.39 20.98 52.17
C PRO A 120 15.77 21.68 50.95
N THR A 121 16.50 21.73 49.84
CA THR A 121 15.94 22.16 48.57
C THR A 121 14.75 21.25 48.25
N PRO A 122 13.54 21.79 48.01
CA PRO A 122 12.41 21.00 47.59
C PRO A 122 12.82 20.19 46.36
N ARG A 123 12.70 18.85 46.42
CA ARG A 123 12.84 18.05 45.21
C ARG A 123 11.77 18.54 44.24
N PRO A 124 12.11 18.94 43.01
CA PRO A 124 11.12 19.34 42.05
C PRO A 124 10.13 18.18 41.87
N PRO A 125 8.82 18.46 41.75
CA PRO A 125 7.85 17.42 41.50
C PRO A 125 8.28 16.63 40.27
N ILE A 126 8.23 15.30 40.35
CA ILE A 126 8.44 14.43 39.20
C ILE A 126 7.26 14.70 38.26
N VAL A 127 7.48 15.59 37.29
CA VAL A 127 6.54 15.81 36.21
C VAL A 127 6.56 14.52 35.39
N LYS A 128 5.46 13.75 35.42
CA LYS A 128 5.31 12.60 34.52
C LYS A 128 5.44 13.14 33.09
N GLY A 129 6.43 12.63 32.35
CA GLY A 129 6.64 13.01 30.96
C GLY A 129 5.41 12.68 30.10
N PRO A 130 5.28 13.31 28.92
CA PRO A 130 4.25 12.97 27.96
C PRO A 130 4.25 11.46 27.63
N PRO A 131 3.08 10.88 27.30
CA PRO A 131 3.04 9.49 26.82
C PRO A 131 3.89 9.33 25.55
N PRO A 132 4.48 8.14 25.32
CA PRO A 132 5.24 7.87 24.11
C PRO A 132 4.34 7.97 22.87
N PRO A 133 4.90 8.31 21.69
CA PRO A 133 4.14 8.35 20.46
C PRO A 133 3.61 6.95 20.09
N PRO A 134 2.49 6.89 19.35
CA PRO A 134 1.99 5.62 18.83
C PRO A 134 2.99 4.98 17.87
N GLN A 135 3.04 3.65 17.83
CA GLN A 135 3.91 2.89 16.95
C GLN A 135 3.21 2.61 15.60
N PRO A 136 3.96 2.44 14.49
CA PRO A 136 3.42 2.28 13.15
C PRO A 136 3.28 0.78 12.78
N THR A 137 2.73 -0.01 13.69
CA THR A 137 2.72 -1.48 13.60
C THR A 137 2.01 -1.99 12.34
N GLU A 138 0.92 -1.34 11.92
CA GLU A 138 0.18 -1.75 10.72
C GLU A 138 1.00 -1.54 9.45
N ALA A 139 1.73 -0.42 9.34
CA ALA A 139 2.61 -0.14 8.22
C ALA A 139 3.80 -1.12 8.15
N GLU A 140 4.26 -1.62 9.30
CA GLU A 140 5.28 -2.66 9.40
C GLU A 140 4.76 -4.05 8.99
N GLU A 141 3.46 -4.28 9.01
CA GLU A 141 2.85 -5.56 8.62
C GLU A 141 2.38 -5.59 7.16
N VAL A 142 2.43 -4.46 6.44
CA VAL A 142 2.07 -4.41 5.02
C VAL A 142 2.95 -5.38 4.22
N GLN A 143 2.28 -6.25 3.47
CA GLN A 143 2.90 -7.22 2.59
C GLN A 143 3.01 -6.64 1.19
N VAL A 144 4.22 -6.67 0.61
CA VAL A 144 4.47 -6.08 -0.71
C VAL A 144 4.75 -7.21 -1.70
N SER A 145 3.73 -7.61 -2.47
CA SER A 145 3.83 -8.72 -3.42
C SER A 145 4.44 -8.30 -4.76
N GLY A 146 4.34 -7.02 -5.13
CA GLY A 146 4.83 -6.53 -6.42
C GLY A 146 5.15 -5.05 -6.43
N ILE A 147 6.19 -4.66 -7.18
CA ILE A 147 6.49 -3.26 -7.51
C ILE A 147 6.73 -3.18 -9.01
N LEU A 148 5.96 -2.32 -9.68
CA LEU A 148 5.95 -2.15 -11.12
C LEU A 148 6.42 -0.73 -11.47
N ARG A 149 7.42 -0.67 -12.35
CA ARG A 149 7.86 0.58 -12.98
C ARG A 149 7.00 0.82 -14.20
N LEU A 150 6.09 1.79 -14.12
CA LEU A 150 5.32 2.27 -15.28
C LEU A 150 5.94 3.57 -15.81
N PRO A 151 5.69 3.95 -17.08
CA PRO A 151 6.27 5.16 -17.68
C PRO A 151 5.88 6.47 -16.96
N THR A 152 4.68 6.51 -16.37
CA THR A 152 4.11 7.73 -15.79
C THR A 152 4.15 7.73 -14.27
N THR A 153 3.76 6.63 -13.62
CA THR A 153 3.64 6.57 -12.16
C THR A 153 3.98 5.17 -11.67
N PRO A 154 4.92 5.01 -10.73
CA PRO A 154 5.22 3.70 -10.17
C PRO A 154 4.00 3.13 -9.45
N MET A 155 3.87 1.82 -9.47
CA MET A 155 2.73 1.11 -8.86
C MET A 155 3.25 -0.03 -7.99
N ALA A 156 2.55 -0.33 -6.91
CA ALA A 156 2.81 -1.50 -6.08
C ALA A 156 1.55 -2.34 -5.91
N ILE A 157 1.73 -3.63 -5.66
CA ILE A 157 0.68 -4.56 -5.26
C ILE A 157 0.95 -4.90 -3.80
N VAL A 158 -0.03 -4.63 -2.94
CA VAL A 158 0.11 -4.74 -1.49
C VAL A 158 -1.10 -5.39 -0.85
N LYS A 159 -0.86 -6.11 0.24
CA LYS A 159 -1.89 -6.54 1.20
C LYS A 159 -1.64 -5.82 2.52
N ALA A 160 -2.53 -4.90 2.89
CA ALA A 160 -2.42 -4.27 4.20
C ALA A 160 -3.09 -5.14 5.28
N PRO A 161 -2.70 -4.97 6.56
CA PRO A 161 -3.38 -5.66 7.64
C PRO A 161 -4.83 -5.19 7.74
N GLY A 162 -5.71 -6.12 8.13
CA GLY A 162 -7.16 -5.89 8.14
C GLY A 162 -7.82 -5.87 6.75
N GLU A 163 -7.06 -5.97 5.65
CA GLU A 163 -7.61 -6.04 4.30
C GLU A 163 -7.70 -7.50 3.81
N ALA A 164 -8.87 -7.88 3.29
CA ALA A 164 -9.11 -9.23 2.83
C ALA A 164 -8.33 -9.57 1.53
N THR A 165 -8.07 -8.57 0.70
CA THR A 165 -7.53 -8.76 -0.66
C THR A 165 -6.34 -7.85 -0.91
N GLU A 166 -5.41 -8.33 -1.72
CA GLU A 166 -4.37 -7.50 -2.31
C GLU A 166 -4.96 -6.45 -3.24
N ARG A 167 -4.31 -5.28 -3.30
CA ARG A 167 -4.72 -4.18 -4.18
C ARG A 167 -3.52 -3.47 -4.79
N ARG A 168 -3.79 -2.75 -5.88
CA ARG A 168 -2.82 -1.88 -6.55
C ARG A 168 -2.83 -0.50 -5.94
N VAL A 169 -1.65 0.06 -5.68
CA VAL A 169 -1.48 1.40 -5.12
C VAL A 169 -0.43 2.20 -5.87
N ILE A 170 -0.58 3.51 -5.80
CA ILE A 170 0.36 4.53 -6.30
C ILE A 170 0.70 5.51 -5.15
N PRO A 171 1.74 6.35 -5.27
CA PRO A 171 1.98 7.41 -4.29
C PRO A 171 0.72 8.26 -4.05
N GLY A 172 0.43 8.56 -2.79
CA GLY A 172 -0.80 9.21 -2.34
C GLY A 172 -1.97 8.28 -2.01
N SER A 173 -1.86 6.98 -2.34
CA SER A 173 -2.90 5.99 -1.96
C SER A 173 -2.93 5.76 -0.45
N THR A 174 -4.09 5.39 0.08
CA THR A 174 -4.26 5.04 1.49
C THR A 174 -4.58 3.55 1.68
N LEU A 175 -4.06 2.96 2.75
CA LEU A 175 -4.26 1.57 3.16
C LEU A 175 -4.85 1.49 4.58
N SER A 176 -5.31 0.32 5.00
CA SER A 176 -5.86 0.03 6.34
C SER A 176 -6.92 1.05 6.75
N ASN A 177 -7.94 1.24 5.90
CA ASN A 177 -9.05 2.19 6.10
C ASN A 177 -8.61 3.66 6.30
N GLY A 178 -7.48 4.07 5.69
CA GLY A 178 -6.99 5.45 5.77
C GLY A 178 -5.89 5.69 6.79
N LEU A 179 -5.50 4.66 7.56
CA LEU A 179 -4.48 4.78 8.60
C LEU A 179 -3.06 4.90 8.06
N ILE A 180 -2.81 4.33 6.88
CA ILE A 180 -1.49 4.30 6.25
C ILE A 180 -1.55 5.07 4.93
N LEU A 181 -0.59 5.97 4.71
CA LEU A 181 -0.40 6.69 3.46
C LEU A 181 0.81 6.15 2.71
N VAL A 182 0.67 5.91 1.40
CA VAL A 182 1.81 5.62 0.54
C VAL A 182 2.49 6.93 0.16
N LYS A 183 3.68 7.20 0.70
CA LYS A 183 4.45 8.42 0.35
C LYS A 183 5.15 8.29 -0.99
N ALA A 184 5.78 7.15 -1.24
CA ALA A 184 6.60 6.94 -2.42
C ALA A 184 6.73 5.45 -2.75
N ILE A 185 7.03 5.16 -4.02
CA ILE A 185 7.38 3.82 -4.49
C ILE A 185 8.72 3.95 -5.18
N ASN A 186 9.75 3.33 -4.60
CA ASN A 186 11.09 3.27 -5.13
C ASN A 186 11.24 2.03 -6.01
N THR A 187 11.45 2.24 -7.31
CA THR A 187 11.57 1.17 -8.30
C THR A 187 13.02 0.82 -8.63
N ASN A 188 13.98 1.16 -7.75
CA ASN A 188 15.39 0.79 -7.94
C ASN A 188 15.49 -0.71 -8.24
N PRO A 189 16.08 -1.14 -9.38
CA PRO A 189 16.16 -2.55 -9.75
C PRO A 189 16.81 -3.43 -8.68
N ASP A 190 17.79 -2.92 -7.94
CA ASP A 190 18.52 -3.71 -6.94
C ASP A 190 17.77 -3.84 -5.61
N ASN A 191 16.91 -2.87 -5.28
CA ASN A 191 16.19 -2.84 -4.01
C ASN A 191 14.87 -2.08 -4.14
N PRO A 192 13.87 -2.65 -4.83
CA PRO A 192 12.56 -2.04 -4.97
C PRO A 192 11.84 -2.01 -3.62
N SER A 193 11.28 -0.86 -3.26
CA SER A 193 10.61 -0.65 -1.97
C SER A 193 9.47 0.35 -2.04
N ILE A 194 8.57 0.30 -1.06
CA ILE A 194 7.50 1.26 -0.83
C ILE A 194 7.74 1.99 0.48
N VAL A 195 7.51 3.30 0.46
CA VAL A 195 7.62 4.18 1.62
C VAL A 195 6.20 4.50 2.09
N LEU A 196 5.90 4.07 3.32
CA LEU A 196 4.61 4.19 3.98
C LEU A 196 4.70 5.21 5.12
N GLU A 197 3.60 5.87 5.43
CA GLU A 197 3.48 6.75 6.58
C GLU A 197 2.29 6.34 7.44
N GLN A 198 2.52 6.20 8.75
CA GLN A 198 1.49 5.96 9.73
C GLN A 198 1.80 6.80 10.97
N TYR A 199 0.81 7.55 11.47
CA TYR A 199 0.98 8.47 12.60
C TYR A 199 2.16 9.46 12.46
N GLY A 200 2.46 9.88 11.23
CA GLY A 200 3.59 10.77 10.91
C GLY A 200 4.97 10.08 10.91
N GLN A 201 5.04 8.78 11.19
CA GLN A 201 6.26 7.99 11.10
C GLN A 201 6.37 7.30 9.75
N THR A 202 7.58 7.30 9.17
CA THR A 202 7.83 6.74 7.84
C THR A 202 8.47 5.35 7.94
N ILE A 203 7.87 4.37 7.25
CA ILE A 203 8.31 2.97 7.22
C ILE A 203 8.63 2.58 5.78
N THR A 204 9.74 1.89 5.58
CA THR A 204 10.13 1.36 4.26
C THR A 204 9.94 -0.14 4.23
N ARG A 205 9.18 -0.63 3.24
CA ARG A 205 8.94 -2.06 3.00
C ARG A 205 9.52 -2.46 1.67
N ARG A 206 10.31 -3.53 1.64
CA ARG A 206 10.89 -4.08 0.42
C ARG A 206 9.92 -5.00 -0.28
N LEU A 207 10.14 -5.19 -1.58
CA LEU A 207 9.45 -6.22 -2.34
C LEU A 207 9.68 -7.60 -1.68
N GLY A 208 8.61 -8.32 -1.39
CA GLY A 208 8.64 -9.62 -0.71
C GLY A 208 8.52 -9.55 0.82
N ASP A 209 8.65 -8.38 1.44
CA ASP A 209 8.46 -8.25 2.88
C ASP A 209 7.00 -8.57 3.25
N GLY A 210 6.83 -9.28 4.38
CA GLY A 210 5.52 -9.66 4.91
C GLY A 210 4.87 -10.85 4.21
N VAL A 211 5.47 -11.40 3.15
CA VAL A 211 5.08 -12.73 2.65
C VAL A 211 5.55 -13.75 3.69
N PRO A 212 4.65 -14.56 4.29
CA PRO A 212 5.08 -15.61 5.21
C PRO A 212 6.02 -16.56 4.46
N GLU A 213 7.23 -16.76 5.00
CA GLU A 213 8.12 -17.83 4.56
C GLU A 213 7.30 -19.12 4.54
N PRO A 214 7.30 -19.90 3.43
CA PRO A 214 6.54 -21.13 3.39
C PRO A 214 7.03 -22.00 4.54
N ALA A 215 6.16 -22.23 5.52
CA ALA A 215 6.43 -23.16 6.61
C ALA A 215 7.01 -24.42 6.00
N THR A 216 8.20 -24.84 6.47
CA THR A 216 8.87 -26.06 6.04
C THR A 216 7.82 -27.16 5.84
N ALA A 217 7.50 -27.46 4.58
CA ALA A 217 6.62 -28.55 4.29
C ALA A 217 7.30 -29.80 4.86
N PRO A 218 6.63 -30.63 5.68
CA PRO A 218 7.17 -31.95 5.98
C PRO A 218 7.40 -32.61 4.63
N GLN A 219 8.67 -32.90 4.31
CA GLN A 219 9.03 -33.69 3.14
C GLN A 219 8.35 -35.05 3.32
N ALA A 220 7.17 -35.20 2.73
CA ALA A 220 6.53 -36.50 2.62
C ALA A 220 7.40 -37.32 1.69
N SER A 221 8.29 -38.14 2.26
CA SER A 221 8.97 -39.21 1.56
C SER A 221 7.92 -40.17 1.03
N ILE A 222 7.51 -39.98 -0.22
CA ILE A 222 6.75 -41.01 -0.94
C ILE A 222 7.72 -42.20 -1.13
N SER A 223 7.51 -43.25 -0.33
CA SER A 223 8.06 -44.58 -0.62
C SER A 223 7.10 -45.26 -1.59
N TYR A 224 7.52 -45.43 -2.85
CA TYR A 224 6.81 -46.28 -3.79
C TYR A 224 7.07 -47.76 -3.44
N ASN A 225 6.12 -48.41 -2.78
CA ASN A 225 6.04 -49.87 -2.79
C ASN A 225 5.40 -50.28 -4.13
N ILE A 226 6.24 -50.69 -5.08
CA ILE A 226 5.78 -51.33 -6.31
C ILE A 226 5.54 -52.80 -5.97
N PRO A 227 4.31 -53.34 -6.06
CA PRO A 227 4.10 -54.77 -5.99
C PRO A 227 4.60 -55.41 -7.29
N GLU A 228 5.65 -56.20 -7.19
CA GLU A 228 6.13 -57.08 -8.26
C GLU A 228 5.06 -58.14 -8.53
N SER A 229 4.28 -57.91 -9.59
CA SER A 229 3.29 -58.86 -10.10
C SER A 229 3.95 -59.76 -11.13
N GLY A 230 4.29 -60.97 -10.68
CA GLY A 230 4.20 -62.27 -11.36
C GLY A 230 4.59 -62.43 -12.84
N GLU A 231 5.51 -63.38 -13.06
CA GLU A 231 5.39 -64.42 -14.09
C GLU A 231 5.57 -65.81 -13.47
#